data_AF-A0A9D1M6X8-F1
#
_entry.id   AF-A0A9D1M6X8-F1
#
_cell.length_a   1.000
_cell.length_b   1.000
_cell.length_c   1.000
_cell.angle_alpha   90.00
_cell.angle_beta   90.00
_cell.angle_gamma   90.00
#
_symmetry.space_group_name_H-M   'P 1'
#
loop_
_entity.id
_entity.type
_entity.pdbx_description
1 polymer ?
#
loop_
_entity_poly.entity_id
_entity_poly.type
_entity_poly.pdbx_seq_one_letter_code
_entity_poly.pdbx_strand_id
1 'polypeptide(L)'
;LVDGAPGTRTDYSYKLSKTLFNDRVRVVVGGSFRSDIDPSMNMKENLVDDISLEYMLNRRDNMFLKVFRHTGYESILEGEIVQTGFGFVVRKKLLHLRNLFVPAKKTEEKLKNE
;
A
#
# COMPACT_ATOMS: atom_id res chain seq x y z
N LEU A 1 36.89 -26.99 14.36
CA LEU A 1 35.72 -27.38 13.54
C LEU A 1 34.51 -27.03 14.39
N VAL A 2 33.61 -26.08 14.11
CA VAL A 2 33.23 -25.30 12.93
C VAL A 2 32.76 -23.94 13.47
N ASP A 3 33.23 -22.83 12.89
CA ASP A 3 32.82 -21.48 13.25
C ASP A 3 31.57 -21.13 12.43
N GLY A 4 30.42 -21.02 13.10
CA GLY A 4 29.16 -20.64 12.47
C GLY A 4 29.11 -19.13 12.34
N ALA A 5 29.59 -18.59 11.22
CA ALA A 5 29.47 -17.17 10.92
C ALA A 5 27.98 -16.77 11.01
N PRO A 6 27.62 -15.74 11.81
CA PRO A 6 26.25 -15.24 11.84
C PRO A 6 25.94 -14.68 10.45
N GLY A 7 25.12 -15.39 9.68
CA GLY A 7 24.67 -14.93 8.37
C GLY A 7 23.94 -13.60 8.55
N THR A 8 24.57 -12.51 8.13
CA THR A 8 23.99 -11.17 8.16
C THR A 8 22.79 -11.15 7.23
N ARG A 9 21.59 -11.24 7.81
CA ARG A 9 20.32 -11.12 7.10
C ARG A 9 20.10 -9.67 6.73
N THR A 10 20.11 -9.38 5.42
CA THR A 10 19.82 -8.04 4.89
C THR A 10 18.56 -8.11 4.05
N ASP A 11 17.52 -7.41 4.52
CA ASP A 11 16.26 -7.27 3.82
C ASP A 11 16.31 -5.96 3.00
N TYR A 12 16.20 -6.05 1.68
CA TYR A 12 16.09 -4.90 0.79
C TYR A 12 14.65 -4.77 0.30
N SER A 13 14.07 -3.57 0.34
CA SER A 13 12.72 -3.31 -0.17
C SER A 13 12.73 -2.21 -1.22
N TYR A 14 11.95 -2.35 -2.28
CA TYR A 14 11.75 -1.31 -3.28
C TYR A 14 10.26 -1.08 -3.55
N LYS A 15 9.93 0.13 -4.01
CA LYS A 15 8.57 0.52 -4.36
C LYS A 15 8.57 1.49 -5.53
N LEU A 16 7.79 1.15 -6.55
CA LEU A 16 7.62 1.93 -7.76
C LEU A 16 6.15 2.29 -7.90
N SER A 17 5.88 3.47 -8.45
CA SER A 17 4.51 3.88 -8.75
C SER A 17 4.44 4.62 -10.07
N LYS A 18 3.38 4.40 -10.83
CA LYS A 18 3.08 5.13 -12.06
C LYS A 18 1.67 5.66 -12.03
N THR A 19 1.53 6.93 -12.40
CA THR A 19 0.24 7.60 -12.53
C THR A 19 -0.12 7.71 -14.02
N LEU A 20 -1.37 7.41 -14.34
CA LEU A 20 -1.92 7.27 -15.68
C LEU A 20 -3.29 7.97 -15.78
N PHE A 21 -3.79 8.16 -17.00
CA PHE A 21 -5.11 8.72 -17.29
C PHE A 21 -5.35 10.13 -16.70
N ASN A 22 -4.42 11.07 -16.94
CA ASN A 22 -4.48 12.43 -16.39
C ASN A 22 -4.68 12.43 -14.87
N ASP A 23 -3.81 11.71 -14.18
CA ASP A 23 -3.79 11.58 -12.73
C ASP A 23 -5.00 10.85 -12.12
N ARG A 24 -5.72 10.05 -12.91
CA ARG A 24 -6.88 9.29 -12.42
C ARG A 24 -6.55 7.92 -11.89
N VAL A 25 -5.53 7.25 -12.41
CA VAL A 25 -5.18 5.88 -11.98
C VAL A 25 -3.72 5.87 -11.54
N ARG A 26 -3.47 5.44 -10.31
CA ARG A 26 -2.13 5.20 -9.79
C ARG A 26 -1.95 3.70 -9.57
N VAL A 27 -0.95 3.14 -10.24
CA VAL A 27 -0.51 1.76 -10.05
C VAL A 27 0.75 1.79 -9.21
N VAL A 28 0.79 0.99 -8.16
CA VAL A 28 1.90 0.90 -7.22
C VAL A 28 2.32 -0.56 -7.13
N VAL A 29 3.62 -0.78 -7.25
CA VAL A 29 4.23 -2.10 -7.20
C VAL A 29 5.41 -2.04 -6.24
N GLY A 30 5.44 -2.93 -5.26
CA GLY A 30 6.50 -3.08 -4.28
C GLY A 30 6.98 -4.51 -4.21
N GLY A 31 8.22 -4.68 -3.77
CA GLY A 31 8.86 -5.98 -3.64
C GLY A 31 9.98 -5.94 -2.62
N SER A 32 10.33 -7.11 -2.11
CA SER A 32 11.47 -7.27 -1.21
C SER A 32 12.42 -8.35 -1.72
N PHE A 33 13.72 -8.13 -1.54
CA PHE A 33 14.76 -9.10 -1.84
C PHE A 33 15.48 -9.48 -0.55
N ARG A 34 15.59 -10.79 -0.31
CA ARG A 34 16.32 -11.38 0.82
C ARG A 34 17.48 -12.21 0.30
N SER A 35 18.66 -12.04 0.90
CA SER A 35 19.91 -12.65 0.45
C SER A 35 20.06 -14.15 0.77
N ASP A 36 19.05 -14.79 1.38
CA ASP A 36 19.07 -16.17 1.86
C ASP A 36 18.24 -17.17 1.01
N ILE A 37 17.64 -16.72 -0.10
CA ILE A 37 16.76 -17.54 -0.94
C ILE A 37 17.48 -17.93 -2.25
N ASP A 38 17.50 -19.23 -2.56
CA ASP A 38 18.07 -19.78 -3.80
C ASP A 38 17.41 -19.15 -5.06
N PRO A 39 18.18 -18.47 -5.93
CA PRO A 39 17.66 -17.77 -7.12
C PRO A 39 16.93 -18.67 -8.13
N SER A 40 17.13 -19.99 -8.07
CA SER A 40 16.73 -20.91 -9.13
C SER A 40 15.26 -21.35 -9.06
N MET A 41 14.61 -21.28 -7.90
CA MET A 41 13.30 -21.94 -7.71
C MET A 41 12.10 -20.99 -7.81
N ASN A 42 12.24 -19.68 -7.56
CA ASN A 42 11.08 -18.86 -7.20
C ASN A 42 11.15 -17.36 -7.58
N MET A 43 12.12 -16.93 -8.39
CA MET A 43 12.39 -15.50 -8.63
C MET A 43 11.35 -14.72 -9.44
N LYS A 44 10.52 -15.37 -10.27
CA LYS A 44 9.58 -14.64 -11.15
C LYS A 44 8.28 -14.25 -10.47
N GLU A 45 7.80 -15.02 -9.50
CA GLU A 45 6.53 -14.73 -8.81
C GLU A 45 6.73 -13.99 -7.48
N ASN A 46 7.92 -14.07 -6.87
CA ASN A 46 8.20 -13.56 -5.51
C ASN A 46 9.09 -12.32 -5.47
N LEU A 47 9.38 -11.71 -6.63
CA LEU A 47 10.08 -10.42 -6.66
C LEU A 47 9.10 -9.26 -6.41
N VAL A 48 7.81 -9.48 -6.65
CA VAL A 48 6.75 -8.46 -6.53
C VAL A 48 5.73 -8.91 -5.50
N ASP A 49 5.83 -8.35 -4.30
CA ASP A 49 5.05 -8.76 -3.13
C ASP A 49 3.84 -7.86 -2.87
N ASP A 50 3.89 -6.58 -3.26
CA ASP A 50 2.83 -5.58 -3.02
C ASP A 50 2.37 -5.01 -4.36
N ILE A 51 1.09 -5.17 -4.68
CA ILE A 51 0.47 -4.52 -5.82
C ILE A 51 -0.77 -3.77 -5.34
N SER A 52 -0.85 -2.49 -5.69
CA SER A 52 -2.09 -1.74 -5.50
C SER A 52 -2.46 -0.87 -6.69
N LEU A 53 -3.77 -0.76 -6.90
CA LEU A 53 -4.40 0.08 -7.90
C LEU A 53 -5.28 1.09 -7.17
N GLU A 54 -5.05 2.36 -7.46
CA GLU A 54 -5.75 3.47 -6.84
C GLU A 54 -6.45 4.30 -7.92
N TYR A 55 -7.76 4.47 -7.80
CA TYR A 55 -8.59 5.25 -8.72
C TYR A 55 -9.06 6.55 -8.04
N MET A 56 -8.61 7.68 -8.57
CA MET A 56 -8.97 9.00 -8.06
C MET A 56 -10.41 9.35 -8.41
N LEU A 57 -11.23 9.53 -7.39
CA LEU A 57 -12.62 9.96 -7.54
C LEU A 57 -12.74 11.47 -7.75
N ASN A 58 -11.69 12.22 -7.42
CA ASN A 58 -11.57 13.64 -7.71
C ASN A 58 -10.13 14.01 -8.10
N ARG A 59 -9.97 15.21 -8.68
CA ARG A 59 -8.66 15.70 -9.14
C ARG A 59 -7.74 16.21 -8.01
N ARG A 60 -8.19 16.18 -6.75
CA ARG A 60 -7.48 16.79 -5.61
C ARG A 60 -6.65 15.76 -4.81
N ASP A 61 -6.50 14.54 -5.33
CA ASP A 61 -5.84 13.41 -4.67
C ASP A 61 -6.27 13.28 -3.19
N ASN A 62 -7.56 13.49 -2.91
CA ASN A 62 -8.06 13.44 -1.54
C ASN A 62 -9.29 12.53 -1.41
N MET A 63 -9.70 11.88 -2.48
CA MET A 63 -10.74 10.87 -2.48
C MET A 63 -10.45 9.83 -3.57
N PHE A 64 -10.23 8.58 -3.20
CA PHE A 64 -9.90 7.52 -4.15
C PHE A 64 -10.34 6.15 -3.66
N LEU A 65 -10.62 5.26 -4.62
CA LEU A 65 -10.78 3.84 -4.37
C LEU A 65 -9.41 3.19 -4.44
N LYS A 66 -9.14 2.22 -3.56
CA LYS A 66 -7.91 1.44 -3.56
C LYS A 66 -8.27 -0.03 -3.58
N VAL A 67 -7.61 -0.78 -4.46
CA VAL A 67 -7.58 -2.24 -4.44
C VAL A 67 -6.13 -2.65 -4.26
N PHE A 68 -5.87 -3.65 -3.42
CA PHE A 68 -4.52 -4.12 -3.16
C PHE A 68 -4.46 -5.63 -2.99
N ARG A 69 -3.30 -6.18 -3.32
CA ARG A 69 -2.87 -7.54 -3.02
C ARG A 69 -1.48 -7.46 -2.40
N HIS A 70 -1.29 -8.15 -1.29
CA HIS A 70 0.03 -8.41 -0.73
C HIS A 70 0.21 -9.92 -0.58
N THR A 71 1.32 -10.45 -1.08
CA THR A 71 1.74 -11.84 -0.91
C THR A 71 2.92 -11.86 0.04
N GLY A 72 2.84 -12.66 1.12
CA GLY A 72 3.94 -12.86 2.08
C GLY A 72 4.36 -14.34 2.13
N TYR A 73 5.67 -14.59 2.06
CA TYR A 73 6.26 -15.91 2.26
C TYR A 73 6.67 -16.09 3.74
N GLU A 74 5.88 -16.83 4.50
CA GLU A 74 6.33 -17.43 5.76
C GLU A 74 6.37 -18.95 5.56
N SER A 75 7.58 -19.48 5.44
CA SER A 75 7.92 -20.91 5.54
C SER A 75 7.49 -21.84 4.38
N ILE A 76 8.45 -22.64 3.93
CA ILE A 76 8.35 -23.72 2.92
C ILE A 76 7.33 -24.82 3.27
N LEU A 77 6.72 -24.75 4.45
CA LEU A 77 5.78 -25.73 5.00
C LEU A 77 4.32 -25.21 5.11
N GLU A 78 4.05 -23.91 4.94
CA GLU A 78 2.72 -23.30 5.22
C GLU A 78 2.02 -22.62 4.03
N GLY A 79 2.68 -22.48 2.87
CA GLY A 79 2.05 -22.01 1.63
C GLY A 79 1.86 -20.49 1.52
N GLU A 80 1.64 -19.99 0.29
CA GLU A 80 1.55 -18.56 -0.03
C GLU A 80 0.37 -17.90 0.71
N ILE A 81 0.64 -16.92 1.60
CA ILE A 81 -0.42 -16.11 2.22
C ILE A 81 -0.69 -14.89 1.33
N VAL A 82 -1.80 -14.96 0.59
CA VAL A 82 -2.30 -13.86 -0.23
C VAL A 82 -3.35 -13.06 0.52
N GLN A 83 -3.05 -11.81 0.86
CA GLN A 83 -4.00 -10.87 1.43
C GLN A 83 -4.48 -9.91 0.35
N THR A 84 -5.79 -9.91 0.07
CA THR A 84 -6.41 -8.96 -0.87
C THR A 84 -7.44 -8.11 -0.18
N GLY A 85 -7.60 -6.87 -0.66
CA GLY A 85 -8.60 -5.96 -0.12
C GLY A 85 -8.96 -4.85 -1.08
N PHE A 86 -10.10 -4.23 -0.80
CA PHE A 86 -10.51 -2.99 -1.43
C PHE A 86 -10.92 -1.99 -0.35
N GLY A 87 -10.82 -0.71 -0.64
CA GLY A 87 -11.15 0.33 0.30
C GLY A 87 -11.41 1.66 -0.38
N PHE A 88 -12.06 2.54 0.36
CA PHE A 88 -12.29 3.92 -0.03
C PHE A 88 -11.53 4.83 0.93
N VAL A 89 -10.77 5.77 0.39
CA VAL A 89 -9.89 6.65 1.17
C VAL A 89 -10.30 8.10 0.95
N VAL A 90 -10.50 8.83 2.06
CA VAL A 90 -10.76 10.28 2.07
C VAL A 90 -9.73 10.98 2.92
N ARG A 91 -9.09 12.01 2.35
CA ARG A 91 -8.18 12.91 3.05
C ARG A 91 -8.86 14.27 3.23
N LYS A 92 -9.05 14.69 4.48
CA LYS A 92 -9.62 16.00 4.83
C LYS A 92 -8.81 16.63 5.96
N LYS A 93 -8.39 17.88 5.79
CA LYS A 93 -7.80 18.67 6.88
C LYS A 93 -8.90 19.01 7.89
N LEU A 94 -8.72 18.62 9.15
CA LEU A 94 -9.69 18.85 10.21
C LEU A 94 -8.96 19.34 11.47
N LEU A 95 -9.52 20.35 12.13
CA LEU A 95 -9.05 20.77 13.47
C LEU A 95 -9.50 19.80 14.58
N HIS A 96 -10.60 19.07 14.36
CA HIS A 96 -11.17 18.16 15.36
C HIS A 96 -11.64 16.87 14.68
N LEU A 97 -11.32 15.70 15.27
CA LEU A 97 -11.69 14.38 14.73
C LEU A 97 -13.22 14.20 14.59
N ARG A 98 -14.01 14.78 15.52
CA ARG A 98 -15.49 14.81 15.43
C ARG A 98 -16.00 15.37 14.10
N ASN A 99 -15.24 16.24 13.43
CA ASN A 99 -15.64 16.87 12.18
C ASN A 99 -15.52 15.94 10.95
N LEU A 100 -15.00 14.70 11.10
CA LEU A 100 -15.07 13.67 10.06
C LEU A 100 -16.50 13.15 9.86
N PHE A 101 -17.28 13.06 10.94
CA PHE A 101 -18.63 12.50 10.92
C PHE A 101 -19.74 13.56 10.83
N VAL A 102 -19.40 14.83 10.97
CA VAL A 102 -20.36 15.94 10.86
C VAL A 102 -20.58 16.25 9.37
N PRO A 103 -21.83 16.17 8.86
CA PRO A 103 -22.13 16.49 7.47
C PRO A 103 -21.79 17.94 7.15
N ALA A 104 -21.12 18.17 6.02
CA ALA A 104 -20.57 19.47 5.61
C ALA A 104 -21.58 20.62 5.60
N LYS A 105 -22.88 20.32 5.46
CA LYS A 105 -23.96 21.32 5.44
C LYS A 105 -24.09 22.13 6.73
N LYS A 106 -23.66 21.61 7.89
CA LYS A 106 -23.81 22.32 9.18
C LYS A 106 -22.69 23.34 9.48
N THR A 107 -21.57 23.29 8.76
CA THR A 107 -20.42 24.15 9.07
C THR A 107 -20.53 25.51 8.35
N GLU A 108 -21.17 25.58 7.19
CA GLU A 108 -21.30 26.82 6.42
C GLU A 108 -22.33 27.80 7.02
N GLU A 109 -23.35 27.32 7.72
CA GLU A 109 -24.32 28.20 8.42
C GLU A 109 -23.72 28.98 9.58
N LYS A 110 -22.58 28.53 10.15
CA LYS A 110 -21.90 29.26 11.24
C LYS A 110 -20.90 30.30 10.76
N LEU A 111 -20.43 30.23 9.52
CA LEU A 111 -19.47 31.20 8.95
C LEU A 111 -20.15 32.36 8.22
N LYS A 112 -21.47 32.32 8.05
CA LYS A 112 -22.24 33.36 7.35
C LYS A 112 -23.01 34.31 8.29
N ASN A 113 -22.99 34.04 9.60
CA ASN A 113 -23.71 34.78 10.63
C ASN A 113 -22.76 35.49 11.62
N GLU A 114 -21.51 35.73 11.23
CA GLU A 114 -20.53 36.53 11.98
C GLU A 114 -20.08 37.72 11.15
#